data_AF-A0A6I0K5Q4-F1
#
_entry.id   AF-A0A6I0K5Q4-F1
#
_cell.length_a   1.000
_cell.length_b   1.000
_cell.length_c   1.000
_cell.angle_alpha   90.00
_cell.angle_beta   90.00
_cell.angle_gamma   90.00
#
_symmetry.space_group_name_H-M   'P 1'
#
loop_
_entity.id
_entity.type
_entity.pdbx_description
1 polymer ?
#
loop_
_entity_poly.entity_id
_entity_poly.type
_entity_poly.pdbx_seq_one_letter_code
_entity_poly.pdbx_strand_id
1 'polypeptide(L)'
;MAHRLNTNKQFMVGNGILAFAVIFVVVIFVYMSLRLDKKKDEDRNFIETYTITLTKGFVGDSLSLMINDSVLVNKKITEEPFSIDVKRFAEQSALLIVD
;
A
#
# COMPACT_ATOMS: atom_id res chain seq x y z
N MET A 1 33.26 -56.77 -17.29
CA MET A 1 31.84 -56.90 -16.91
C MET A 1 31.23 -55.51 -16.91
N ALA A 2 30.42 -55.17 -17.92
CA ALA A 2 29.84 -53.82 -18.03
C ALA A 2 28.69 -53.69 -17.03
N HIS A 3 28.92 -52.98 -15.93
CA HIS A 3 27.87 -52.61 -14.99
C HIS A 3 26.94 -51.62 -15.69
N ARG A 4 25.84 -52.11 -16.27
CA ARG A 4 24.81 -51.26 -16.89
C ARG A 4 24.20 -50.41 -15.78
N LEU A 5 24.66 -49.16 -15.67
CA LEU A 5 23.94 -48.13 -14.93
C LEU A 5 22.51 -48.10 -15.47
N ASN A 6 21.53 -48.18 -14.58
CA ASN A 6 20.12 -48.09 -14.93
C ASN A 6 19.80 -46.61 -15.20
N THR A 7 20.41 -46.08 -16.27
CA THR A 7 20.38 -44.69 -16.71
C THR A 7 18.95 -44.17 -16.82
N ASN A 8 18.01 -45.02 -17.25
CA ASN A 8 16.59 -44.69 -17.31
C ASN A 8 16.01 -44.37 -15.91
N LYS A 9 16.38 -45.16 -14.89
CA LYS A 9 15.93 -44.95 -13.51
C LYS A 9 16.56 -43.70 -12.88
N GLN A 10 17.83 -43.41 -13.16
CA GLN A 10 18.50 -42.20 -12.67
C GLN A 10 17.99 -40.92 -13.36
N PHE A 11 17.67 -40.96 -14.65
CA PHE A 11 17.06 -39.83 -15.35
C PHE A 11 15.65 -39.53 -14.82
N MET A 12 14.86 -40.56 -14.54
CA MET A 12 13.53 -40.40 -13.95
C MET A 12 13.60 -39.77 -12.56
N VAL A 13 14.57 -40.18 -11.73
CA VAL A 13 14.79 -39.59 -10.40
C VAL A 13 15.33 -38.16 -10.50
N GLY A 14 16.26 -37.88 -11.42
CA GLY A 14 16.81 -36.55 -11.65
C GLY A 14 15.78 -35.53 -12.09
N ASN A 15 14.87 -35.90 -12.99
CA ASN A 15 13.76 -35.05 -13.40
C ASN A 15 12.77 -34.80 -12.25
N GLY A 16 12.53 -35.79 -11.39
CA GLY A 16 11.71 -35.62 -10.19
C GLY A 16 12.30 -34.61 -9.21
N ILE A 17 13.62 -34.69 -8.96
CA ILE A 17 14.33 -33.75 -8.08
C ILE A 17 14.31 -32.34 -8.67
N LEU A 18 14.54 -32.21 -9.99
CA LEU A 18 14.53 -30.92 -10.67
C LEU A 18 13.13 -30.27 -10.60
N ALA A 19 12.07 -31.03 -10.86
CA ALA A 19 10.70 -30.55 -10.75
C ALA A 19 10.36 -30.09 -9.33
N PHE A 20 10.79 -30.84 -8.31
CA PHE A 20 10.60 -30.47 -6.91
C PHE A 20 11.31 -29.15 -6.55
N ALA A 21 12.55 -28.97 -7.01
CA ALA A 21 13.31 -27.74 -6.79
C ALA A 21 12.61 -26.52 -7.43
N VAL A 22 12.10 -26.67 -8.65
CA VAL A 22 11.36 -25.60 -9.35
C VAL A 22 10.09 -25.22 -8.60
N ILE A 23 9.29 -26.21 -8.16
CA ILE A 23 8.07 -25.96 -7.38
C ILE A 23 8.40 -25.23 -6.08
N PHE A 24 9.45 -25.65 -5.39
CA PHE A 24 9.85 -25.04 -4.12
C PHE A 24 10.23 -23.55 -4.29
N VAL A 25 11.02 -23.24 -5.32
CA VAL A 25 11.38 -21.84 -5.65
C VAL A 25 10.13 -21.03 -5.95
N VAL A 26 9.22 -21.54 -6.79
CA VAL A 26 7.97 -20.85 -7.15
C VAL A 26 7.12 -20.56 -5.90
N VAL A 27 6.97 -21.51 -4.98
CA VAL A 27 6.21 -21.32 -3.73
C VAL A 27 6.83 -20.25 -2.84
N ILE A 28 8.16 -20.23 -2.70
CA ILE A 28 8.85 -19.18 -1.93
C ILE A 28 8.62 -17.81 -2.56
N PHE A 29 8.73 -17.69 -3.89
CA PHE A 29 8.49 -16.44 -4.60
C PHE A 29 7.06 -15.95 -4.42
N VAL A 30 6.06 -16.83 -4.59
CA VAL A 30 4.64 -16.49 -4.37
C VAL A 30 4.41 -16.06 -2.92
N TYR A 31 4.95 -16.80 -1.95
CA TYR A 31 4.83 -16.43 -0.53
C TYR A 31 5.48 -15.08 -0.22
N MET A 32 6.68 -14.83 -0.74
CA MET A 32 7.36 -13.55 -0.57
C MET A 32 6.58 -12.42 -1.23
N SER A 33 6.06 -12.59 -2.44
CA SER A 33 5.22 -11.60 -3.12
C SER A 33 3.98 -11.26 -2.28
N LEU A 34 3.24 -12.27 -1.83
CA LEU A 34 2.05 -12.08 -1.00
C LEU A 34 2.38 -11.42 0.35
N ARG A 35 3.55 -11.73 0.95
CA ARG A 35 3.98 -11.13 2.21
C ARG A 35 4.50 -9.70 2.04
N LEU A 36 5.13 -9.39 0.91
CA LEU A 36 5.60 -8.05 0.57
C LEU A 36 4.43 -7.08 0.41
N ASP A 37 3.36 -7.52 -0.27
CA ASP A 37 2.14 -6.72 -0.42
C ASP A 37 1.46 -6.49 0.94
N LYS A 38 1.37 -7.54 1.78
CA LYS A 38 0.81 -7.41 3.14
C LYS A 38 1.62 -6.46 4.03
N LYS A 39 2.95 -6.51 3.99
CA LYS A 39 3.80 -5.54 4.72
C LYS A 39 3.52 -4.11 4.27
N LYS A 40 3.29 -3.89 2.98
CA LYS A 40 3.05 -2.57 2.42
C LYS A 40 1.74 -1.93 2.91
N ASP A 41 0.71 -2.76 3.16
CA ASP A 41 -0.56 -2.33 3.76
C ASP A 41 -0.49 -2.22 5.30
N GLU A 42 0.24 -3.12 5.97
CA GLU A 42 0.32 -3.17 7.43
C GLU A 42 1.22 -2.05 8.02
N ASP A 43 2.27 -1.64 7.30
CA ASP A 43 3.23 -0.62 7.77
C ASP A 43 2.75 0.85 7.62
N ARG A 44 1.55 1.13 7.08
CA ARG A 44 1.12 2.51 6.79
C ARG A 44 -0.30 2.91 7.22
N ASN A 45 -0.92 2.17 8.13
CA ASN A 45 -2.15 2.65 8.76
C ASN A 45 -1.81 3.57 9.93
N PHE A 46 -1.73 4.87 9.65
CA PHE A 46 -1.63 5.89 10.67
C PHE A 46 -2.94 5.97 11.44
N ILE A 47 -2.86 5.81 12.77
CA ILE A 47 -4.02 5.91 13.66
C ILE A 47 -4.32 7.37 14.03
N GLU A 48 -3.40 8.29 13.75
CA GLU A 48 -3.54 9.70 14.08
C GLU A 48 -4.56 10.40 13.18
N THR A 49 -5.20 11.43 13.72
CA THR A 49 -6.16 12.27 13.02
C THR A 49 -5.74 13.73 13.15
N TYR A 50 -5.80 14.47 12.04
CA TYR A 50 -5.64 15.90 11.98
C TYR A 50 -7.01 16.56 12.08
N THR A 51 -7.14 17.55 12.97
CA THR A 51 -8.31 18.44 13.01
C THR A 51 -7.92 19.78 12.43
N ILE A 52 -8.57 20.19 11.35
CA ILE A 52 -8.36 21.49 10.69
C ILE A 52 -9.57 22.36 11.00
N THR A 53 -9.34 23.55 11.57
CA THR A 53 -10.39 24.49 11.96
C THR A 53 -10.15 25.87 11.35
N LEU A 54 -11.11 26.33 10.55
CA LEU A 54 -11.19 27.69 10.03
C LEU A 54 -12.12 28.50 10.94
N THR A 55 -11.59 29.54 11.57
CA THR A 55 -12.28 30.20 12.69
C THR A 55 -13.15 31.37 12.27
N LYS A 56 -12.61 32.33 11.52
CA LYS A 56 -13.31 33.54 11.08
C LYS A 56 -12.76 34.09 9.77
N GLY A 57 -13.61 34.76 8.99
CA GLY A 57 -13.21 35.55 7.81
C GLY A 57 -13.28 34.82 6.48
N PHE A 58 -13.93 33.67 6.43
CA PHE A 58 -14.12 32.79 5.28
C PHE A 58 -15.59 32.63 4.88
N VAL A 59 -16.56 33.13 5.68
CA VAL A 59 -17.99 33.06 5.31
C VAL A 59 -18.21 33.78 3.98
N GLY A 60 -18.73 33.05 3.00
CA GLY A 60 -18.99 33.56 1.66
C GLY A 60 -17.92 33.18 0.64
N ASP A 61 -16.76 32.69 1.09
CA ASP A 61 -15.63 32.34 0.23
C ASP A 61 -15.71 30.87 -0.20
N SER A 62 -15.14 30.57 -1.37
CA SER A 62 -15.21 29.24 -1.98
C SER A 62 -13.89 28.51 -1.78
N LEU A 63 -13.76 27.86 -0.64
CA LEU A 63 -12.49 27.24 -0.26
C LEU A 63 -12.35 25.81 -0.75
N SER A 64 -11.16 25.49 -1.23
CA SER A 64 -10.68 24.14 -1.48
C SER A 64 -9.56 23.78 -0.49
N LEU A 65 -9.83 22.83 0.40
CA LEU A 65 -8.82 22.22 1.27
C LEU A 65 -8.30 20.95 0.63
N MET A 66 -6.99 20.89 0.42
CA MET A 66 -6.30 19.76 -0.16
C MET A 66 -5.19 19.31 0.78
N ILE A 67 -4.96 18.00 0.86
CA ILE A 67 -3.74 17.50 1.47
C ILE A 67 -3.01 16.65 0.43
N ASN A 68 -1.76 17.02 0.18
CA ASN A 68 -0.96 16.56 -0.95
C ASN A 68 -1.69 16.78 -2.28
N ASP A 69 -2.19 15.72 -2.91
CA ASP A 69 -2.90 15.68 -4.19
C ASP A 69 -4.40 15.44 -4.03
N SER A 70 -4.88 15.15 -2.82
CA SER A 70 -6.27 14.80 -2.55
C SER A 70 -7.07 16.01 -2.08
N VAL A 71 -8.19 16.27 -2.75
CA VAL A 71 -9.16 17.31 -2.33
C VAL A 71 -10.06 16.74 -1.23
N LEU A 72 -10.07 17.40 -0.07
CA LEU A 72 -10.89 17.01 1.07
C LEU A 72 -12.22 17.75 1.12
N VAL A 73 -12.17 19.05 0.83
CA VAL A 73 -13.32 19.93 0.88
C VAL A 73 -13.20 20.87 -0.29
N ASN A 74 -14.28 21.01 -1.06
CA ASN A 74 -14.41 22.05 -2.07
C ASN A 74 -15.85 22.56 -1.98
N LYS A 75 -16.05 23.65 -1.25
CA LYS A 75 -17.37 24.25 -1.06
C LYS A 75 -17.26 25.71 -0.65
N LYS A 76 -18.35 26.43 -0.88
CA LYS A 76 -18.57 27.73 -0.26
C LYS A 76 -18.75 27.57 1.25
N ILE A 77 -17.98 28.30 2.05
CA ILE A 77 -18.14 28.30 3.50
C ILE A 77 -19.38 29.15 3.85
N THR A 78 -20.36 28.51 4.47
CA THR A 78 -21.63 29.15 4.87
C THR A 78 -21.68 29.50 6.35
N GLU A 79 -20.93 28.77 7.18
CA GLU A 79 -20.94 28.87 8.64
C GLU A 79 -19.53 28.76 9.19
N GLU A 80 -19.26 29.49 10.27
CA GLU A 80 -18.00 29.52 11.00
C GLU A 80 -18.22 29.29 12.50
N PRO A 81 -17.31 28.57 13.18
CA PRO A 81 -16.10 27.96 12.65
C PRO A 81 -16.38 26.69 11.84
N PHE A 82 -15.61 26.47 10.77
CA PHE A 82 -15.65 25.23 9.99
C PHE A 82 -14.53 24.29 10.45
N SER A 83 -14.88 23.08 10.88
CA SER A 83 -13.91 22.06 11.33
C SER A 83 -14.08 20.77 10.54
N ILE A 84 -12.96 20.12 10.24
CA ILE A 84 -12.93 18.78 9.62
C ILE A 84 -11.84 17.92 10.26
N ASP A 85 -12.18 16.66 10.49
CA ASP A 85 -11.25 15.63 10.94
C ASP A 85 -10.80 14.77 9.77
N VAL A 86 -9.49 14.58 9.65
CA VAL A 86 -8.85 13.88 8.53
C VAL A 86 -7.83 12.90 9.09
N LYS A 87 -7.93 11.63 8.71
CA LYS A 87 -6.91 10.65 9.10
C LYS A 87 -5.56 11.01 8.50
N ARG A 88 -4.49 10.81 9.27
CA ARG A 88 -3.14 10.84 8.73
C ARG A 88 -3.00 9.73 7.69
N PHE A 89 -2.38 10.03 6.58
CA PHE A 89 -2.22 9.10 5.45
C PHE A 89 -0.76 8.97 5.02
N ALA A 90 0.14 9.85 5.48
CA ALA A 90 1.56 9.82 5.19
C ALA A 90 2.39 10.36 6.37
N GLU A 91 3.68 9.99 6.40
CA GLU A 91 4.62 10.51 7.40
C GLU A 91 4.75 12.03 7.30
N GLN A 92 4.82 12.53 6.06
CA GLN A 92 4.88 13.94 5.70
C GLN A 92 3.69 14.27 4.79
N SER A 93 2.99 15.35 5.11
CA SER A 93 1.82 15.83 4.37
C SER A 93 1.91 17.35 4.19
N ALA A 94 1.50 17.85 3.04
CA ALA A 94 1.38 19.27 2.75
C ALA A 94 -0.10 19.66 2.74
N LEU A 95 -0.50 20.60 3.59
CA LEU A 95 -1.83 21.19 3.58
C LEU A 95 -1.83 22.40 2.64
N LEU A 96 -2.72 22.39 1.65
CA LEU A 96 -2.95 23.50 0.74
C LEU A 96 -4.38 24.03 0.93
N ILE A 97 -4.50 25.35 1.06
CA ILE A 97 -5.77 26.07 1.12
C ILE A 97 -5.81 27.00 -0.10
N VAL A 98 -6.84 26.86 -0.91
CA VAL A 98 -7.07 27.68 -2.11
C VAL A 98 -8.44 28.35 -1.97
N ASP A 99 -8.48 29.66 -2.23
CA ASP A 99 -9.68 30.51 -2.28
C ASP A 99 -9.98 30.92 -3.74
#